data_AF-M5G3X3-F1
#
_entry.id   AF-M5G3X3-F1
#
_cell.length_a   1.000
_cell.length_b   1.000
_cell.length_c   1.000
_cell.angle_alpha   90.00
_cell.angle_beta   90.00
_cell.angle_gamma   90.00
#
_symmetry.space_group_name_H-M   'P 1'
#
loop_
_entity.id
_entity.type
_entity.pdbx_description
1 polymer ?
#
loop_
_entity_poly.entity_id
_entity_poly.type
_entity_poly.pdbx_seq_one_letter_code
_entity_poly.pdbx_strand_id
1 'polypeptide(L)'
;FRTDDSSDSTNGRSWCALEYQDNWKGAAIPYAVMNQSYDSDLALEKAMYCGLELEVHNPANDRVVTVWVVDAFDQSWVHTNASLDLTVSAFQELNGTFNGDKDAVIKNMTWVFTGWLVLTWVVSTFR
;
A
#
# COMPACT_ATOMS: atom_id res chain seq x y z
N PHE A 1 -7.51 0.52 -2.37
CA PHE A 1 -7.62 1.72 -3.23
C PHE A 1 -7.45 1.39 -4.72
N ARG A 2 -8.12 2.17 -5.56
CA ARG A 2 -7.98 2.20 -7.02
C ARG A 2 -7.18 3.42 -7.47
N THR A 3 -6.59 3.32 -8.64
CA THR A 3 -5.60 4.26 -9.18
C THR A 3 -6.20 5.45 -9.95
N ASP A 4 -7.47 5.37 -10.35
CA ASP A 4 -8.18 6.48 -11.01
C ASP A 4 -9.61 6.71 -10.49
N ASP A 5 -9.97 6.12 -9.34
CA ASP A 5 -11.32 6.25 -8.82
C ASP A 5 -11.51 7.64 -8.17
N SER A 6 -12.49 8.40 -8.68
CA SER A 6 -12.84 9.74 -8.15
C SER A 6 -13.25 9.76 -6.67
N SER A 7 -13.51 8.59 -6.07
CA SER A 7 -13.81 8.44 -4.65
C SER A 7 -12.56 8.22 -3.78
N ASP A 8 -11.40 7.93 -4.38
CA ASP A 8 -10.12 7.81 -3.70
C ASP A 8 -9.32 9.12 -3.84
N SER A 9 -8.60 9.53 -2.80
CA SER A 9 -7.87 10.81 -2.75
C SER A 9 -6.67 10.91 -3.71
N THR A 10 -6.54 9.98 -4.64
CA THR A 10 -5.41 9.78 -5.53
C THR A 10 -5.72 10.44 -6.87
N ASN A 11 -5.13 11.61 -7.12
CA ASN A 11 -5.32 12.39 -8.35
C ASN A 11 -4.51 11.84 -9.54
N GLY A 12 -4.44 10.51 -9.66
CA GLY A 12 -3.59 9.80 -10.62
C GLY A 12 -2.11 9.78 -10.24
N ARG A 13 -1.73 10.25 -9.04
CA ARG A 13 -0.35 10.24 -8.56
C ARG A 13 -0.30 9.94 -7.07
N SER A 14 0.47 8.94 -6.66
CA SER A 14 0.63 8.63 -5.23
C SER A 14 1.37 9.73 -4.49
N TRP A 15 1.28 9.70 -3.16
CA TRP A 15 2.18 10.39 -2.26
C TRP A 15 3.65 10.09 -2.57
N CYS A 16 4.00 8.87 -2.97
CA CYS A 16 5.35 8.51 -3.44
C CYS A 16 5.73 9.12 -4.80
N ALA A 17 4.89 9.97 -5.38
CA ALA A 17 5.05 10.63 -6.66
C ALA A 17 5.14 9.66 -7.86
N LEU A 18 4.64 8.43 -7.69
CA LEU A 18 4.57 7.38 -8.71
C LEU A 18 3.17 7.34 -9.33
N GLU A 19 3.12 7.06 -10.63
CA GLU A 19 1.93 6.54 -11.28
C GLU A 19 1.95 5.02 -11.09
N TYR A 20 1.02 4.50 -10.29
CA TYR A 20 0.89 3.06 -10.03
C TYR A 20 -0.43 2.56 -10.64
N GLN A 21 -0.55 1.25 -10.84
CA GLN A 21 -1.74 0.61 -11.44
C GLN A 21 -2.42 -0.32 -10.44
N ASP A 22 -3.73 -0.53 -10.58
CA ASP A 22 -4.53 -1.42 -9.70
C ASP A 22 -4.00 -2.86 -9.66
N ASN A 23 -3.32 -3.29 -10.73
CA ASN A 23 -2.71 -4.61 -10.87
C ASN A 23 -1.33 -4.73 -10.20
N TRP A 24 -0.76 -3.64 -9.66
CA TRP A 24 0.46 -3.71 -8.87
C TRP A 24 0.14 -4.24 -7.48
N LYS A 25 1.09 -4.91 -6.82
CA LYS A 25 0.94 -5.32 -5.42
C LYS A 25 1.37 -4.18 -4.49
N GLY A 26 0.61 -3.09 -4.49
CA GLY A 26 0.91 -1.89 -3.73
C GLY A 26 0.19 -1.87 -2.37
N ALA A 27 0.80 -1.15 -1.43
CA ALA A 27 0.21 -0.79 -0.15
C ALA A 27 0.40 0.70 0.12
N ALA A 28 -0.59 1.31 0.77
CA ALA A 28 -0.46 2.60 1.42
C ALA A 28 -0.34 2.39 2.94
N ILE A 29 0.59 3.11 3.56
CA ILE A 29 0.79 3.13 5.02
C ILE A 29 0.17 4.43 5.57
N PRO A 30 -0.31 4.47 6.84
CA PRO A 30 -0.85 5.69 7.42
C PRO A 30 0.17 6.83 7.37
N TYR A 31 -0.21 7.99 6.83
CA TYR A 31 0.70 9.14 6.71
C TYR A 31 1.29 9.56 8.07
N ALA A 32 0.50 9.46 9.15
CA ALA A 32 0.96 9.78 10.49
C ALA A 32 2.11 8.89 10.97
N VAL A 33 2.19 7.63 10.52
CA VAL A 33 3.31 6.73 10.85
C VAL A 33 4.58 7.18 10.13
N MET A 34 4.46 7.68 8.90
CA MET A 34 5.59 8.09 8.09
C MET A 34 6.15 9.46 8.49
N ASN A 35 5.28 10.40 8.87
CA ASN A 35 5.70 11.77 9.21
C ASN A 35 6.33 11.87 10.61
N GLN A 36 5.91 11.03 11.57
CA GLN A 36 6.40 11.10 12.96
C GLN A 36 7.93 11.01 13.13
N SER A 37 8.66 10.50 12.13
CA SER A 37 10.10 10.26 12.22
C SER A 37 10.97 11.36 11.57
N TYR A 38 10.39 12.28 10.79
CA TYR A 38 11.17 13.13 9.87
C TYR A 38 10.80 14.61 9.88
N ASP A 39 10.10 15.10 10.90
CA ASP A 39 9.76 16.53 11.08
C ASP A 39 9.08 17.14 9.84
N SER A 40 8.21 16.37 9.18
CA SER A 40 7.52 16.78 7.95
C SER A 40 8.43 17.05 6.73
N ASP A 41 9.68 16.57 6.73
CA ASP A 41 10.53 16.56 5.53
C ASP A 41 10.04 15.52 4.53
N LEU A 42 9.11 15.94 3.66
CA LEU A 42 8.49 15.10 2.64
C LEU A 42 9.50 14.40 1.72
N ALA A 43 10.68 14.98 1.47
CA ALA A 43 11.67 14.34 0.61
C ALA A 43 12.32 13.15 1.33
N LEU A 44 12.66 13.34 2.61
CA LEU A 44 13.22 12.29 3.45
C LEU A 44 12.20 11.20 3.77
N GLU A 45 10.97 11.58 4.11
CA GLU A 45 9.87 10.63 4.34
C GLU A 45 9.68 9.69 3.14
N LYS A 46 9.62 10.26 1.93
CA LYS A 46 9.48 9.47 0.70
C LYS A 46 10.68 8.58 0.45
N ALA A 47 11.90 9.09 0.65
CA ALA A 47 13.12 8.31 0.47
C ALA A 47 13.21 7.12 1.45
N MET A 48 12.59 7.23 2.63
CA MET A 48 12.64 6.22 3.66
C MET A 48 11.58 5.14 3.50
N TYR A 49 10.40 5.47 2.96
CA TYR A 49 9.29 4.51 2.88
C TYR A 49 8.96 4.04 1.47
N CYS A 50 9.04 4.90 0.46
CA CYS A 50 8.55 4.56 -0.88
C CYS A 50 9.40 3.45 -1.52
N GLY A 51 8.74 2.40 -2.00
CA GLY A 51 9.38 1.22 -2.60
C GLY A 51 9.88 0.19 -1.60
N LEU A 52 9.71 0.40 -0.29
CA LEU A 52 9.98 -0.64 0.70
C LEU A 52 9.05 -1.82 0.52
N GLU A 53 9.62 -3.02 0.62
CA GLU A 53 8.90 -4.27 0.56
C GLU A 53 8.34 -4.67 1.94
N LEU A 54 7.11 -5.16 1.91
CA LEU A 54 6.35 -5.64 3.04
C LEU A 54 5.96 -7.10 2.80
N GLU A 55 6.06 -7.92 3.83
CA GLU A 55 5.41 -9.23 3.86
C GLU A 55 4.14 -9.09 4.71
N VAL A 56 2.97 -9.39 4.13
CA VAL A 56 1.67 -9.28 4.79
C VAL A 56 1.05 -10.67 4.93
N HIS A 57 0.66 -11.03 6.14
CA HIS A 57 0.06 -12.32 6.48
C HIS A 57 -1.38 -12.15 6.94
N ASN A 58 -2.28 -12.92 6.33
CA ASN A 58 -3.68 -13.03 6.71
C ASN A 58 -3.92 -14.34 7.49
N PRO A 59 -4.12 -14.29 8.81
CA PRO A 59 -4.28 -15.50 9.62
C PRO A 59 -5.62 -16.21 9.39
N ALA A 60 -6.58 -15.59 8.68
CA ALA A 60 -7.88 -16.23 8.41
C ALA A 60 -7.79 -17.30 7.32
N ASN A 61 -6.77 -17.25 6.47
CA ASN A 61 -6.57 -18.17 5.34
C ASN A 61 -5.10 -18.58 5.13
N ASP A 62 -4.22 -18.26 6.08
CA ASP A 62 -2.77 -18.50 6.09
C ASP A 62 -2.01 -17.98 4.86
N ARG A 63 -2.58 -17.02 4.13
CA ARG A 63 -1.92 -16.44 2.95
C ARG A 63 -0.91 -15.40 3.37
N VAL A 64 0.22 -15.42 2.68
CA VAL A 64 1.29 -14.44 2.80
C VAL A 64 1.52 -13.81 1.43
N VAL A 65 1.55 -12.48 1.38
CA VAL A 65 1.72 -11.71 0.15
C VAL A 65 2.81 -10.66 0.33
N THR A 66 3.73 -10.62 -0.62
CA THR A 66 4.69 -9.53 -0.77
C THR A 66 4.04 -8.34 -1.46
N VAL A 67 4.09 -7.18 -0.82
CA VAL A 67 3.60 -5.90 -1.37
C VAL A 67 4.66 -4.82 -1.19
N TRP A 68 4.48 -3.67 -1.84
CA TRP A 68 5.40 -2.55 -1.74
C TRP A 68 4.69 -1.27 -1.34
N VAL A 69 5.36 -0.43 -0.56
CA VAL A 69 4.85 0.90 -0.20
C VAL A 69 4.85 1.78 -1.44
N VAL A 70 3.67 2.14 -1.92
CA VAL A 70 3.50 2.99 -3.10
C VAL A 70 2.76 4.28 -2.78
N ASP A 71 2.13 4.40 -1.61
CA ASP A 71 1.33 5.57 -1.24
C ASP A 71 1.27 5.80 0.28
N ALA A 72 0.66 6.92 0.67
CA ALA A 72 0.24 7.25 2.01
C ALA A 72 -1.29 7.37 2.03
N PHE A 73 -1.97 6.90 3.07
CA PHE A 73 -3.42 7.11 3.19
C PHE A 73 -3.79 7.91 4.44
N ASP A 74 -4.94 8.59 4.33
CA ASP A 74 -5.42 9.57 5.30
C ASP A 74 -5.79 8.91 6.63
N GLN A 75 -5.38 9.55 7.73
CA GLN A 75 -5.60 9.07 9.09
C GLN A 75 -7.08 8.89 9.46
N SER A 76 -7.99 9.60 8.79
CA SER A 76 -9.43 9.49 8.99
C SER A 76 -9.99 8.10 8.67
N TRP A 77 -9.29 7.30 7.86
CA TRP A 77 -9.67 5.94 7.46
C TRP A 77 -8.83 4.86 8.16
N VAL A 78 -7.96 5.24 9.08
CA VAL A 78 -7.04 4.35 9.78
C VAL A 78 -7.72 3.74 11.01
N HIS A 79 -7.86 2.41 11.05
CA HIS A 79 -8.34 1.71 12.24
C HIS A 79 -7.26 1.59 13.33
N THR A 80 -6.02 1.35 12.92
CA THR A 80 -4.82 1.28 13.78
C THR A 80 -3.59 1.75 13.00
N ASN A 81 -2.51 2.16 13.68
CA ASN A 81 -1.26 2.52 12.99
C ASN A 81 -0.64 1.36 12.17
N ALA A 82 -1.11 0.13 12.33
CA ALA A 82 -0.71 -1.03 11.52
C ALA A 82 -1.69 -1.32 10.36
N SER A 83 -2.65 -0.43 10.09
CA SER A 83 -3.55 -0.58 8.95
C SER A 83 -2.79 -0.39 7.64
N LEU A 84 -3.17 -1.12 6.60
CA LEU A 84 -2.71 -0.94 5.23
C LEU A 84 -3.93 -0.73 4.35
N ASP A 85 -3.87 0.22 3.42
CA ASP A 85 -4.77 0.24 2.28
C ASP A 85 -4.07 -0.49 1.13
N LEU A 86 -4.70 -1.50 0.55
CA LEU A 86 -4.10 -2.36 -0.46
C LEU A 86 -4.68 -2.05 -1.83
N THR A 87 -3.86 -2.14 -2.87
CA THR A 87 -4.37 -2.18 -4.24
C THR A 87 -5.27 -3.41 -4.42
N VAL A 88 -6.16 -3.36 -5.41
CA VAL A 88 -7.10 -4.46 -5.69
C VAL A 88 -6.38 -5.79 -5.87
N SER A 89 -5.27 -5.81 -6.62
CA SER A 89 -4.49 -7.04 -6.83
C SER A 89 -3.88 -7.58 -5.54
N ALA A 90 -3.30 -6.71 -4.69
CA ALA A 90 -2.73 -7.13 -3.40
C ALA A 90 -3.82 -7.68 -2.47
N PHE A 91 -4.96 -6.98 -2.38
CA PHE A 91 -6.09 -7.41 -1.58
C PHE A 91 -6.64 -8.77 -2.05
N GLN A 92 -6.86 -8.92 -3.35
CA GLN A 92 -7.40 -10.16 -3.91
C GLN A 92 -6.49 -11.34 -3.65
N GLU A 93 -5.16 -11.16 -3.75
CA GLU A 93 -4.21 -12.22 -3.48
C GLU A 93 -4.19 -12.62 -2.00
N LEU A 94 -4.20 -11.63 -1.10
CA LEU A 94 -4.16 -11.84 0.35
C LEU A 94 -5.48 -12.40 0.91
N ASN A 95 -6.61 -11.90 0.43
CA ASN A 95 -7.95 -12.31 0.86
C ASN A 95 -8.45 -13.58 0.13
N GLY A 96 -7.94 -13.82 -1.08
CA GLY A 96 -8.38 -14.89 -1.98
C GLY A 96 -9.51 -14.51 -2.92
N THR A 97 -10.25 -13.44 -2.61
CA THR A 97 -11.23 -12.85 -3.52
C THR A 97 -11.35 -11.34 -3.29
N PHE A 98 -11.67 -10.61 -4.35
CA PHE A 98 -12.14 -9.24 -4.28
C PHE A 98 -13.53 -9.20 -4.94
N ASN A 99 -14.57 -9.07 -4.12
CA ASN A 99 -15.97 -9.14 -4.59
C ASN A 99 -16.49 -7.77 -5.08
N GLY A 100 -15.59 -6.82 -5.37
CA GLY A 100 -15.95 -5.45 -5.78
C GLY A 100 -16.33 -4.52 -4.63
N ASP A 101 -16.34 -4.99 -3.39
CA ASP A 101 -16.57 -4.18 -2.21
C ASP A 101 -15.28 -3.48 -1.76
N LYS A 102 -15.24 -2.16 -1.92
CA LYS A 102 -14.08 -1.33 -1.55
C LYS A 102 -13.95 -1.12 -0.04
N ASP A 103 -15.02 -1.33 0.72
CA ASP A 103 -15.05 -1.16 2.18
C ASP A 103 -14.77 -2.49 2.91
N ALA A 104 -14.40 -3.54 2.16
CA ALA A 104 -14.02 -4.83 2.72
C ALA A 104 -12.68 -4.73 3.48
N VAL A 105 -12.70 -5.10 4.76
CA VAL A 105 -11.52 -5.04 5.64
C VAL A 105 -11.10 -6.44 6.07
N ILE A 106 -9.82 -6.77 5.82
CA ILE A 106 -9.17 -7.96 6.39
C ILE A 106 -8.75 -7.62 7.83
N LYS A 107 -9.27 -8.34 8.81
CA LYS A 107 -8.97 -8.11 10.23
C LYS A 107 -7.82 -9.00 10.70
N ASN A 108 -7.09 -8.53 11.71
CA ASN A 108 -6.00 -9.25 12.38
C ASN A 108 -4.84 -9.67 11.47
N MET A 109 -4.69 -9.06 10.29
CA MET A 109 -3.50 -9.25 9.49
C MET A 109 -2.26 -8.70 10.22
N THR A 110 -1.11 -9.30 9.94
CA THR A 110 0.19 -8.83 10.42
C THR A 110 1.07 -8.50 9.23
N TRP A 111 1.96 -7.54 9.37
CA TRP A 111 2.95 -7.27 8.33
C TRP A 111 4.28 -6.86 8.93
N VAL A 112 5.34 -7.06 8.15
CA VAL A 112 6.70 -6.67 8.49
C VAL A 112 7.40 -6.10 7.27
N PHE A 113 8.31 -5.14 7.49
CA PHE A 113 9.28 -4.77 6.46
C PHE A 113 10.28 -5.91 6.30
N THR A 114 10.55 -6.32 5.06
CA THR A 114 11.51 -7.39 4.78
C THR A 114 12.96 -6.88 4.73
N GLY A 115 13.14 -5.56 4.63
CA GLY A 115 14.44 -4.90 4.46
C GLY A 115 14.87 -4.75 3.00
N TRP A 116 14.07 -5.24 2.04
CA TRP A 116 14.29 -5.03 0.62
C TRP A 116 13.70 -3.69 0.14
N LEU A 117 14.46 -2.99 -0.70
CA LEU A 117 14.06 -1.73 -1.33
C LEU A 117 14.10 -1.91 -2.86
N VAL A 118 12.97 -1.66 -3.52
CA VAL A 118 12.94 -1.61 -4.99
C VAL A 118 13.34 -0.21 -5.45
N LEU A 119 14.60 -0.08 -5.87
CA LEU A 119 15.15 1.18 -6.41
C LEU A 119 14.74 1.43 -7.87
N THR A 120 14.23 0.40 -8.57
CA THR A 120 13.87 0.48 -9.99
C THR A 120 12.58 -0.27 -10.27
N TRP A 121 11.49 0.45 -10.54
CA TRP A 121 10.26 -0.13 -11.08
C TRP A 121 10.43 -0.37 -12.58
N VAL A 122 10.71 -1.62 -12.99
CA VAL A 122 10.69 -1.98 -14.41
C VAL A 122 9.23 -2.15 -14.83
N VAL A 123 8.64 -1.10 -15.39
CA VAL A 123 7.31 -1.18 -16.01
C VAL A 123 7.44 -1.99 -17.30
N SER A 124 7.19 -3.30 -17.20
CA SER A 124 7.03 -4.16 -18.37
C SER A 124 5.61 -3.96 -18.91
N THR A 125 5.40 -3.04 -19.84
CA THR A 125 4.14 -3.00 -20.59
C THR A 125 4.08 -4.21 -21.52
N PHE A 126 3.25 -5.21 -21.22
CA PHE A 126 2.83 -6.17 -22.23
C PHE A 126 1.85 -5.45 -23.16
N ARG A 127 2.19 -5.39 -24.46
CA ARG A 127 1.26 -4.97 -25.51
C ARG A 127 0.32 -6.12 -25.87
#